data_AF-A0A2H0DT13-F1
#
_entry.id   AF-A0A2H0DT13-F1
#
_cell.length_a   1.000
_cell.length_b   1.000
_cell.length_c   1.000
_cell.angle_alpha   90.00
_cell.angle_beta   90.00
_cell.angle_gamma   90.00
#
_symmetry.space_group_name_H-M   'P 1'
#
loop_
_entity.id
_entity.type
_entity.pdbx_description
1 polymer ?
#
loop_
_entity_poly.entity_id
_entity_poly.type
_entity_poly.pdbx_seq_one_letter_code
_entity_poly.pdbx_strand_id
1 'polypeptide(L)'
;MYQALLDHEKIDISELIINEEVNYSLARLTTQSKSLNLPLEDYLKALSKNLEEVKKEYAESAEKSVRLDLILLEIAKDQKIDTNDKELLELAKVSSVPEKQMDQLRSIMNRRKTIDYLMGI
;
A
#
# COMPACT_ATOMS: atom_id res chain seq x y z
N MET A 1 -0.71 -7.16 15.00
CA MET A 1 -1.82 -7.56 14.09
C MET A 1 -1.32 -7.87 12.69
N TYR A 2 -0.82 -6.91 11.91
CA TYR A 2 -0.38 -7.16 10.52
C TYR A 2 0.65 -8.30 10.37
N GLN A 3 1.64 -8.36 11.28
CA GLN A 3 2.59 -9.48 11.29
C GLN A 3 1.89 -10.83 11.49
N ALA A 4 0.92 -10.91 12.40
CA ALA A 4 0.15 -12.13 12.64
C ALA A 4 -0.65 -12.57 11.41
N LEU A 5 -1.21 -11.63 10.64
CA LEU A 5 -1.87 -11.95 9.37
C LEU A 5 -0.88 -12.55 8.35
N LEU A 6 0.30 -11.93 8.22
CA LEU A 6 1.35 -12.39 7.30
C LEU A 6 1.99 -13.73 7.72
N ASP A 7 1.98 -14.06 9.01
CA ASP A 7 2.53 -15.31 9.53
C ASP A 7 1.56 -16.48 9.34
N HIS A 8 0.25 -16.22 9.39
CA HIS A 8 -0.79 -17.24 9.24
C HIS A 8 -1.08 -17.60 7.77
N GLU A 9 -1.07 -16.63 6.87
CA GLU A 9 -1.44 -16.82 5.46
C GLU A 9 -0.22 -16.75 4.54
N LYS A 10 0.04 -17.85 3.83
CA LYS A 10 1.12 -17.95 2.84
C LYS A 10 0.54 -17.78 1.45
N ILE A 11 0.63 -16.55 0.95
CA ILE A 11 0.23 -16.19 -0.42
C ILE A 11 1.51 -15.98 -1.22
N ASP A 12 1.63 -16.71 -2.33
CA ASP A 12 2.71 -16.52 -3.30
C ASP A 12 2.37 -15.32 -4.19
N ILE A 13 3.25 -14.31 -4.20
CA ILE A 13 3.09 -13.13 -5.04
C ILE A 13 4.04 -13.25 -6.22
N SER A 14 3.48 -13.11 -7.42
CA SER A 14 4.25 -13.09 -8.66
C SER A 14 5.37 -12.05 -8.62
N GLU A 15 6.57 -12.47 -9.01
CA GLU A 15 7.73 -11.60 -9.14
C GLU A 15 7.46 -10.40 -10.05
N LEU A 16 6.59 -10.54 -11.06
CA LEU A 16 6.20 -9.43 -11.92
C LEU A 16 5.56 -8.28 -11.11
N ILE A 17 4.63 -8.62 -10.21
CA ILE A 17 3.92 -7.64 -9.37
C ILE A 17 4.90 -6.98 -8.40
N ILE A 18 5.79 -7.77 -7.79
CA ILE A 18 6.83 -7.26 -6.88
C ILE A 18 7.73 -6.27 -7.63
N ASN A 19 8.17 -6.64 -8.84
CA ASN A 19 9.03 -5.79 -9.66
C ASN A 19 8.35 -4.49 -10.08
N GLU A 20 7.06 -4.52 -10.42
CA GLU A 20 6.30 -3.31 -10.71
C GLU A 20 6.26 -2.36 -9.49
N GLU A 21 5.98 -2.87 -8.28
CA GLU A 21 6.00 -2.04 -7.07
C GLU A 21 7.37 -1.51 -6.70
N VAL A 22 8.42 -2.31 -6.90
CA VAL A 22 9.81 -1.83 -6.73
C VAL A 22 10.07 -0.68 -7.70
N ASN A 23 9.65 -0.78 -8.96
CA ASN A 23 9.82 0.27 -9.95
C ASN A 23 9.04 1.55 -9.60
N TYR A 24 7.79 1.44 -9.15
CA TYR A 24 7.01 2.58 -8.67
C TYR A 24 7.69 3.25 -7.47
N SER A 25 8.22 2.45 -6.55
CA SER A 25 8.92 2.95 -5.36
C SER A 25 10.24 3.65 -5.70
N LEU A 26 11.00 3.13 -6.65
CA LEU A 26 12.20 3.77 -7.17
C LEU A 26 11.90 5.06 -7.94
N ALA A 27 10.82 5.11 -8.71
CA ALA A 27 10.41 6.32 -9.42
C ALA A 27 10.05 7.45 -8.43
N ARG A 28 9.35 7.10 -7.35
CA ARG A 28 9.05 8.03 -6.25
C ARG A 28 10.32 8.48 -5.51
N LEU A 29 11.24 7.56 -5.23
CA LEU A 29 12.55 7.89 -4.64
C LEU A 29 13.34 8.85 -5.52
N THR A 30 13.36 8.60 -6.82
CA THR A 30 14.03 9.46 -7.82
C THR A 30 13.41 10.86 -7.83
N THR A 31 12.09 10.94 -7.76
CA THR A 31 11.35 12.22 -7.71
C THR A 31 11.69 13.00 -6.45
N GLN A 32 11.76 12.33 -5.29
CA GLN A 32 12.19 12.94 -4.03
C GLN A 32 13.64 13.44 -4.10
N SER A 33 14.56 12.64 -4.62
CA SER A 33 15.96 13.05 -4.82
C SER A 33 16.07 14.30 -5.70
N LYS A 34 15.32 14.35 -6.81
CA LYS A 34 15.26 15.50 -7.71
C LYS A 34 14.71 16.75 -7.02
N SER A 35 13.71 16.61 -6.14
CA SER A 35 13.17 17.74 -5.37
C SER A 35 14.20 18.38 -4.43
N LEU A 36 15.21 17.61 -4.02
CA LEU A 36 16.34 18.07 -3.21
C LEU A 36 17.53 18.54 -4.06
N ASN A 37 17.41 18.55 -5.39
CA ASN A 37 18.49 18.82 -6.34
C ASN A 37 19.72 17.90 -6.15
N LEU A 38 19.50 16.68 -5.68
CA LEU A 38 20.56 15.68 -5.50
C LEU A 38 20.45 14.58 -6.56
N PRO A 39 21.57 14.15 -7.16
CA PRO A 39 21.63 12.89 -7.90
C PRO A 39 21.20 11.73 -6.99
N LEU A 40 20.46 10.76 -7.54
CA LEU A 40 19.95 9.62 -6.75
C LEU A 40 21.07 8.86 -6.03
N GLU A 41 22.21 8.69 -6.68
CA GLU A 41 23.37 8.01 -6.08
C GLU A 41 23.87 8.73 -4.82
N ASP A 42 23.96 10.05 -4.84
CA ASP A 42 24.44 10.82 -3.70
C ASP A 42 23.40 10.91 -2.58
N TYR A 43 22.12 10.91 -2.95
CA TYR A 43 21.02 10.77 -2.00
C TYR A 43 21.09 9.42 -1.26
N LEU A 44 21.32 8.33 -1.99
CA LEU A 44 21.48 6.99 -1.39
C LEU A 44 22.72 6.90 -0.49
N LYS A 45 23.85 7.48 -0.91
CA LYS A 45 25.06 7.58 -0.06
C LYS A 45 24.80 8.33 1.24
N ALA A 46 24.04 9.43 1.19
CA ALA A 46 23.66 10.17 2.41
C ALA A 46 22.82 9.31 3.37
N LEU A 47 22.04 8.36 2.84
CA LEU A 47 21.30 7.36 3.61
C LEU A 47 22.14 6.14 4.01
N SER A 48 23.44 6.10 3.66
CA SER A 48 24.34 4.96 3.85
C SER A 48 23.83 3.67 3.19
N LYS A 49 23.19 3.79 2.02
CA LYS A 49 22.67 2.66 1.24
C LYS A 49 23.16 2.70 -0.19
N ASN A 50 23.16 1.55 -0.84
CA ASN A 50 23.30 1.45 -2.29
C ASN A 50 21.98 1.06 -2.98
N LEU A 51 21.96 1.11 -4.32
CA LEU A 51 20.75 0.86 -5.09
C LEU A 51 20.24 -0.58 -4.98
N GLU A 52 21.13 -1.56 -4.90
CA GLU A 52 20.77 -2.98 -4.78
C GLU A 52 20.13 -3.27 -3.42
N GLU A 53 20.68 -2.71 -2.34
CA GLU A 53 20.11 -2.80 -1.00
C GLU A 53 18.70 -2.21 -0.96
N VAL A 54 18.51 -1.02 -1.53
CA VAL A 54 17.20 -0.37 -1.59
C VAL A 54 16.20 -1.18 -2.42
N LYS A 55 16.63 -1.74 -3.55
CA LYS A 55 15.78 -2.63 -4.36
C LYS A 55 15.32 -3.85 -3.58
N LYS A 56 16.23 -4.48 -2.83
CA LYS A 56 15.92 -5.65 -2.01
C LYS A 56 14.92 -5.29 -0.90
N GLU A 57 15.17 -4.20 -0.17
CA GLU A 57 14.24 -3.72 0.86
C GLU A 57 12.85 -3.41 0.29
N TYR A 58 12.80 -2.78 -0.89
CA TYR A 58 11.54 -2.48 -1.56
C TYR A 58 10.83 -3.75 -2.04
N ALA A 59 11.56 -4.76 -2.52
CA ALA A 59 10.98 -6.04 -2.91
C ALA A 59 10.34 -6.74 -1.70
N GLU A 60 11.05 -6.83 -0.58
CA GLU A 60 10.52 -7.41 0.67
C GLU A 60 9.32 -6.62 1.21
N SER A 61 9.36 -5.29 1.11
CA SER A 61 8.24 -4.43 1.52
C SER A 61 7.04 -4.58 0.59
N ALA A 62 7.27 -4.66 -0.73
CA ALA A 62 6.23 -4.83 -1.74
C ALA A 62 5.53 -6.18 -1.58
N GLU A 63 6.29 -7.28 -1.42
CA GLU A 63 5.73 -8.61 -1.17
C GLU A 63 4.80 -8.59 0.06
N LYS A 64 5.28 -8.08 1.20
CA LYS A 64 4.48 -7.99 2.43
C LYS A 64 3.24 -7.12 2.25
N SER A 65 3.36 -5.99 1.57
CA SER A 65 2.25 -5.05 1.37
C SER A 65 1.17 -5.65 0.48
N VAL A 66 1.55 -6.23 -0.66
CA VAL A 66 0.61 -6.87 -1.59
C VAL A 66 -0.07 -8.07 -0.92
N ARG A 67 0.68 -8.91 -0.20
CA ARG A 67 0.10 -10.02 0.56
C ARG A 67 -0.92 -9.53 1.57
N LEU A 68 -0.58 -8.51 2.34
CA LEU A 68 -1.48 -7.97 3.35
C LEU A 68 -2.75 -7.41 2.71
N ASP A 69 -2.64 -6.70 1.60
CA ASP A 69 -3.81 -6.13 0.92
C ASP A 69 -4.73 -7.22 0.36
N LEU A 70 -4.17 -8.31 -0.16
CA LEU A 70 -4.97 -9.48 -0.58
C LEU A 70 -5.67 -10.15 0.60
N ILE A 71 -4.98 -10.34 1.73
CA ILE A 71 -5.57 -10.92 2.95
C ILE A 71 -6.72 -10.04 3.44
N LEU A 72 -6.50 -8.73 3.57
CA LEU A 72 -7.53 -7.81 4.04
C LEU A 72 -8.71 -7.74 3.07
N LEU A 73 -8.45 -7.79 1.76
CA LEU A 73 -9.49 -7.83 0.75
C LEU A 73 -10.37 -9.08 0.90
N GLU A 74 -9.77 -10.23 1.13
CA GLU A 74 -10.53 -11.49 1.28
C GLU A 74 -11.34 -11.50 2.58
N ILE A 75 -10.76 -11.03 3.69
CA ILE A 75 -11.50 -10.86 4.95
C ILE A 75 -12.68 -9.89 4.76
N ALA A 76 -12.48 -8.78 4.05
CA ALA A 76 -13.55 -7.83 3.78
C ALA A 76 -14.71 -8.48 3.01
N LYS A 77 -14.42 -9.31 2.01
CA LYS A 77 -15.44 -10.06 1.26
C LYS A 77 -16.18 -11.06 2.14
N ASP A 78 -15.44 -11.87 2.90
CA ASP A 78 -16.00 -12.91 3.76
C ASP A 78 -16.91 -12.33 4.85
N GLN A 79 -16.49 -11.21 5.43
CA GLN A 79 -17.24 -10.49 6.46
C GLN A 79 -18.27 -9.52 5.87
N LYS A 80 -18.38 -9.45 4.54
CA LYS A 80 -19.29 -8.54 3.80
C LYS A 80 -19.14 -7.08 4.22
N ILE A 81 -17.91 -6.67 4.48
CA ILE A 81 -17.54 -5.31 4.83
C ILE A 81 -17.56 -4.48 3.55
N ASP A 82 -18.57 -3.63 3.43
CA ASP A 82 -18.66 -2.67 2.34
C ASP A 82 -19.15 -1.31 2.84
N THR A 83 -18.57 -0.25 2.28
CA THR A 83 -18.88 1.12 2.63
C THR A 83 -20.07 1.58 1.81
N ASN A 84 -21.15 1.97 2.49
CA ASN A 84 -22.36 2.40 1.80
C ASN A 84 -22.12 3.71 1.01
N ASP A 85 -22.89 3.90 -0.07
CA ASP A 85 -22.74 5.04 -0.97
C ASP A 85 -22.92 6.40 -0.26
N LYS A 86 -23.83 6.46 0.72
CA LYS A 86 -24.12 7.72 1.43
C LYS A 86 -22.91 8.17 2.24
N GLU A 87 -22.32 7.28 3.03
CA GLU A 87 -21.09 7.50 3.79
C GLU A 87 -19.94 7.87 2.85
N LEU A 88 -19.82 7.15 1.73
CA LEU A 88 -18.78 7.40 0.74
C LEU A 88 -18.89 8.80 0.11
N LEU A 89 -20.10 9.24 -0.24
CA LEU A 89 -20.37 10.56 -0.79
C LEU A 89 -20.08 11.67 0.22
N GLU A 90 -20.45 11.49 1.50
CA GLU A 90 -20.14 12.47 2.54
C GLU A 90 -18.63 12.58 2.78
N LEU A 91 -17.92 11.45 2.83
CA LEU A 91 -16.45 11.43 2.94
C LEU A 91 -15.77 12.09 1.73
N ALA A 92 -16.27 11.83 0.52
CA ALA A 92 -15.75 12.41 -0.70
C ALA A 92 -15.89 13.94 -0.71
N LYS A 93 -17.04 14.47 -0.25
CA LYS A 93 -17.26 15.92 -0.10
C LYS A 93 -16.29 16.55 0.89
N VAL A 94 -16.16 15.96 2.07
CA VAL A 94 -15.27 16.48 3.14
C VAL A 94 -13.81 16.47 2.69
N SER A 95 -13.40 15.42 1.98
CA SER A 95 -12.02 15.21 1.55
C SER A 95 -11.71 15.79 0.15
N SER A 96 -12.69 16.44 -0.48
CA SER A 96 -12.60 16.96 -1.87
C SER A 96 -12.12 15.90 -2.89
N VAL A 97 -12.57 14.65 -2.73
CA VAL A 97 -12.20 13.52 -3.61
C VAL A 97 -13.02 13.59 -4.90
N PRO A 98 -12.40 13.58 -6.09
CA PRO A 98 -13.11 13.55 -7.36
C PRO A 98 -13.92 12.26 -7.57
N GLU A 99 -15.02 12.35 -8.32
CA GLU A 99 -15.90 11.21 -8.60
C GLU A 99 -15.17 10.01 -9.23
N LYS A 100 -14.19 10.27 -10.10
CA LYS A 100 -13.33 9.23 -10.72
C LYS A 100 -12.48 8.42 -9.73
N GLN A 101 -12.43 8.83 -8.46
CA GLN A 101 -11.66 8.17 -7.39
C GLN A 101 -12.55 7.53 -6.32
N MET A 102 -13.88 7.47 -6.55
CA MET A 102 -14.82 6.93 -5.57
C MET A 102 -14.55 5.45 -5.26
N ASP A 103 -14.18 4.63 -6.24
CA ASP A 103 -13.83 3.23 -6.04
C ASP A 103 -12.55 3.06 -5.20
N GLN A 104 -11.58 3.96 -5.40
CA GLN A 104 -10.35 3.99 -4.60
C GLN A 104 -10.68 4.38 -3.16
N LEU A 105 -11.52 5.39 -2.96
CA LEU A 105 -11.98 5.81 -1.63
C LEU A 105 -12.72 4.66 -0.93
N ARG A 106 -13.62 3.96 -1.64
CA ARG A 106 -14.36 2.80 -1.11
C ARG A 106 -13.40 1.70 -0.68
N SER A 107 -12.41 1.37 -1.51
CA SER A 107 -11.40 0.35 -1.20
C SER A 107 -10.61 0.70 0.07
N ILE A 108 -10.21 1.97 0.22
CA ILE A 108 -9.51 2.45 1.42
C ILE A 108 -10.41 2.36 2.66
N MET A 109 -11.69 2.73 2.54
CA MET A 109 -12.65 2.66 3.65
C MET A 109 -12.97 1.22 4.06
N ASN A 110 -13.16 0.32 3.10
CA ASN A 110 -13.38 -1.10 3.38
C ASN A 110 -12.16 -1.72 4.06
N ARG A 111 -10.95 -1.38 3.60
CA ARG A 111 -9.70 -1.79 4.25
C ARG A 111 -9.65 -1.31 5.69
N ARG A 112 -9.96 -0.03 5.96
CA ARG A 112 -10.00 0.53 7.32
C ARG A 112 -11.01 -0.22 8.20
N LYS A 113 -12.25 -0.37 7.74
CA LYS A 113 -13.30 -1.08 8.49
C LYS A 113 -12.94 -2.54 8.77
N THR A 114 -12.23 -3.18 7.86
CA THR A 114 -11.71 -4.55 8.07
C THR A 114 -10.69 -4.59 9.19
N ILE A 115 -9.81 -3.61 9.27
CA ILE A 115 -8.83 -3.51 10.35
C ILE A 115 -9.55 -3.23 11.68
N ASP A 116 -10.52 -2.32 11.70
CA ASP A 116 -11.34 -2.01 12.88
C ASP A 116 -12.09 -3.25 13.38
N TYR A 117 -12.71 -4.01 12.47
CA TYR A 117 -13.34 -5.31 12.76
C TYR A 117 -12.36 -6.31 13.40
N LEU A 118 -11.14 -6.45 12.86
CA LEU A 118 -10.11 -7.34 13.41
C LEU A 118 -9.56 -6.88 14.77
N MET A 119 -9.62 -5.58 15.06
CA MET A 119 -9.24 -5.01 16.36
C MET A 119 -10.38 -5.07 17.38
N GLY A 120 -11.61 -5.35 16.95
CA GLY A 120 -12.80 -5.32 17.79
C GLY A 120 -13.17 -3.91 18.25
N ILE A 121 -12.86 -2.88 17.45
CA ILE A 121 -13.20 -1.47 17.73
C ILE A 121 -14.12 -0.86 16.66
#